data_AF-A0A7S3R0S6-F1
#
_entry.id   AF-A0A7S3R0S6-F1
#
_cell.length_a   1.000
_cell.length_b   1.000
_cell.length_c   1.000
_cell.angle_alpha   90.00
_cell.angle_beta   90.00
_cell.angle_gamma   90.00
#
_symmetry.space_group_name_H-M   'P 1'
#
loop_
_entity.id
_entity.type
_entity.pdbx_description
1 polymer ?
#
loop_
_entity_poly.entity_id
_entity_poly.type
_entity_poly.pdbx_seq_one_letter_code
_entity_poly.pdbx_strand_id
1 'polypeptide(L)'
;EIARQVALAMLDSGRKSATLVTGDPQPPLYYEWPAEGGSPYLGAAHGLMGILYAMLHCPPLLQDPVAVMDIKAGIRYVLMHEQDVPGSPPGSGGHYPTQMGQLKRSSDRVLVHWCHGAPGAVFLLCKAHEVFGGGGKGA
;
A
#
# COMPACT_ATOMS: atom_id res chain seq x y z
N GLU A 1 4.71 23.67 6.13
CA GLU A 1 4.04 23.32 7.40
C GLU A 1 2.82 22.41 7.21
N ILE A 2 1.77 22.84 6.50
CA ILE A 2 0.52 22.06 6.36
C ILE A 2 0.74 20.65 5.75
N ALA A 3 1.46 20.55 4.62
CA ALA A 3 1.70 19.25 3.98
C ALA A 3 2.44 18.24 4.89
N ARG A 4 3.36 18.74 5.72
CA ARG A 4 4.05 17.92 6.73
C ARG A 4 3.07 17.39 7.77
N GLN A 5 2.23 18.26 8.32
CA GLN A 5 1.26 17.90 9.35
C GLN A 5 0.26 16.86 8.83
N VAL A 6 -0.24 17.03 7.60
CA VAL A 6 -1.13 16.05 6.95
C VAL A 6 -0.43 14.71 6.75
N ALA A 7 0.81 14.72 6.24
CA ALA A 7 1.56 13.49 5.99
C ALA A 7 1.84 12.71 7.29
N LEU A 8 2.21 13.41 8.37
CA LEU A 8 2.41 12.80 9.70
C LEU A 8 1.10 12.25 10.26
N ALA A 9 0.01 13.00 10.18
CA ALA A 9 -1.31 12.55 10.64
C ALA A 9 -1.80 11.32 9.88
N MET A 10 -1.56 11.24 8.56
CA MET A 10 -1.85 10.05 7.75
C MET A 10 -1.10 8.83 8.29
N LEU A 11 0.22 8.97 8.50
CA LEU A 11 1.07 7.89 8.99
C LEU A 11 0.66 7.41 10.39
N ASP A 12 0.45 8.35 11.31
CA ASP A 12 0.07 8.04 12.69
C ASP A 12 -1.31 7.40 12.76
N SER A 13 -2.26 7.85 11.92
CA SER A 13 -3.55 7.20 11.77
C SER A 13 -3.40 5.75 11.30
N GLY A 14 -2.56 5.52 10.28
CA GLY A 14 -2.30 4.17 9.76
C GLY A 14 -1.70 3.23 10.79
N ARG A 15 -0.70 3.71 11.56
CA ARG A 15 -0.08 2.96 12.67
C ARG A 15 -1.10 2.60 13.74
N LYS A 16 -1.89 3.59 14.17
CA LYS A 16 -2.91 3.39 15.22
C LYS A 16 -3.97 2.39 14.77
N SER A 17 -4.48 2.51 13.55
CA SER A 17 -5.48 1.58 13.03
C SER A 17 -4.94 0.17 12.84
N ALA A 18 -3.66 0.02 12.49
CA ALA A 18 -3.01 -1.28 12.35
C ALA A 18 -2.96 -2.09 13.67
N THR A 19 -2.92 -1.41 14.82
CA THR A 19 -2.96 -2.09 16.13
C THR A 19 -4.35 -2.59 16.52
N LEU A 20 -5.40 -2.08 15.88
CA LEU A 20 -6.80 -2.44 16.16
C LEU A 20 -7.26 -3.66 15.36
N VAL A 21 -6.49 -4.08 14.35
CA VAL A 21 -6.83 -5.21 13.50
C VAL A 21 -5.90 -6.38 13.73
N THR A 22 -6.46 -7.57 13.66
CA THR A 22 -5.71 -8.82 13.65
C THR A 22 -5.65 -9.35 12.21
N GLY A 23 -4.50 -9.87 11.82
CA GLY A 23 -4.29 -10.41 10.48
C GLY A 23 -3.01 -11.20 10.42
N ASP A 24 -2.93 -12.13 9.47
CA ASP A 24 -1.71 -12.88 9.16
C ASP A 24 -1.40 -12.77 7.66
N PRO A 25 -0.34 -12.04 7.27
CA PRO A 25 0.48 -11.18 8.13
C PRO A 25 -0.28 -9.94 8.63
N GLN A 26 0.08 -9.43 9.80
CA GLN A 26 -0.49 -8.18 10.32
C GLN A 26 -0.06 -7.00 9.42
N PRO A 27 -1.00 -6.15 8.96
CA PRO A 27 -0.64 -4.99 8.16
C PRO A 27 0.19 -3.99 9.01
N PRO A 28 1.30 -3.46 8.50
CA PRO A 28 2.09 -2.45 9.23
C PRO A 28 1.40 -1.08 9.30
N LEU A 29 0.54 -0.79 8.31
CA LEU A 29 -0.34 0.38 8.25
C LEU A 29 -1.71 -0.09 7.76
N TYR A 30 -2.78 0.42 8.37
CA TYR A 30 -4.13 0.00 8.05
C TYR A 30 -5.08 1.18 7.86
N TYR A 31 -5.92 1.09 6.83
CA TYR A 31 -6.89 2.12 6.45
C TYR A 31 -8.14 1.45 5.87
N GLU A 32 -9.29 2.07 6.07
CA GLU A 32 -10.57 1.59 5.55
C GLU A 32 -11.30 2.72 4.84
N TRP A 33 -12.07 2.36 3.82
CA TRP A 33 -12.97 3.29 3.13
C TRP A 33 -14.27 2.59 2.70
N PRO A 34 -15.44 3.27 2.76
CA PRO A 34 -15.68 4.54 3.46
C PRO A 34 -15.48 4.42 4.99
N ALA A 35 -15.51 5.52 5.74
CA ALA A 35 -15.32 5.48 7.20
C ALA A 35 -16.38 4.58 7.88
N GLU A 36 -16.04 4.03 9.06
CA GLU A 36 -16.90 3.21 9.94
C GLU A 36 -17.48 1.95 9.28
N GLY A 37 -16.77 0.82 9.43
CA GLY A 37 -17.18 -0.45 8.81
C GLY A 37 -16.87 -0.52 7.31
N GLY A 38 -15.89 0.29 6.88
CA GLY A 38 -15.38 0.33 5.53
C GLY A 38 -14.63 -0.93 5.11
N SER A 39 -14.24 -0.96 3.84
CA SER A 39 -13.39 -2.00 3.30
C SER A 39 -11.92 -1.60 3.37
N PRO A 40 -11.02 -2.55 3.72
CA PRO A 40 -9.58 -2.31 3.71
C PRO A 40 -9.05 -2.41 2.28
N TYR A 41 -9.27 -1.40 1.45
CA TYR A 41 -8.84 -1.44 0.04
C TYR A 41 -7.32 -1.50 -0.09
N LEU A 42 -6.84 -2.32 -1.03
CA LEU A 42 -5.44 -2.41 -1.39
C LEU A 42 -5.09 -1.43 -2.53
N GLY A 43 -6.02 -1.21 -3.47
CA GLY A 43 -5.82 -0.46 -4.72
C GLY A 43 -5.46 1.03 -4.58
N ALA A 44 -5.16 1.68 -5.71
CA ALA A 44 -4.63 3.05 -5.70
C ALA A 44 -5.67 4.15 -5.43
N ALA A 45 -6.95 3.93 -5.76
CA ALA A 45 -7.96 4.99 -5.62
C ALA A 45 -8.41 5.21 -4.17
N HIS A 46 -8.63 4.12 -3.41
CA HIS A 46 -9.21 4.17 -2.07
C HIS A 46 -8.40 3.39 -1.02
N GLY A 47 -7.22 2.91 -1.39
CA GLY A 47 -6.51 1.90 -0.63
C GLY A 47 -5.05 2.22 -0.35
N LEU A 48 -4.40 1.23 0.24
CA LEU A 48 -3.03 1.32 0.74
C LEU A 48 -2.03 1.75 -0.35
N MET A 49 -2.19 1.27 -1.59
CA MET A 49 -1.29 1.63 -2.70
C MET A 49 -1.23 3.14 -2.94
N GLY A 50 -2.39 3.80 -2.97
CA GLY A 50 -2.49 5.24 -3.21
C GLY A 50 -1.94 6.06 -2.05
N ILE A 51 -2.21 5.61 -0.82
CA ILE A 51 -1.73 6.26 0.40
C ILE A 51 -0.20 6.21 0.47
N LEU A 52 0.39 5.02 0.26
CA LEU A 52 1.84 4.87 0.23
C LEU A 52 2.46 5.68 -0.90
N TYR A 53 1.83 5.71 -2.08
CA TYR A 53 2.29 6.53 -3.20
C TYR A 53 2.34 8.03 -2.82
N ALA A 54 1.29 8.55 -2.17
CA ALA A 54 1.27 9.92 -1.68
C ALA A 54 2.35 10.18 -0.61
N MET A 55 2.59 9.24 0.30
CA MET A 55 3.65 9.35 1.32
C MET A 55 5.05 9.44 0.70
N LEU A 56 5.29 8.75 -0.42
CA LEU A 56 6.56 8.83 -1.16
C LEU A 56 6.80 10.18 -1.85
N HIS A 57 5.77 11.03 -1.96
CA HIS A 57 5.91 12.42 -2.42
C HIS A 57 6.09 13.42 -1.28
N CYS A 58 6.23 12.96 -0.03
CA CYS A 58 6.33 13.80 1.15
C CYS A 58 7.75 13.78 1.77
N PRO A 59 8.63 14.75 1.42
CA PRO A 59 10.00 14.80 1.95
C PRO A 59 10.14 14.70 3.49
N PRO A 60 9.25 15.31 4.31
CA PRO A 60 9.35 15.18 5.75
C PRO A 60 9.25 13.73 6.26
N LEU A 61 8.43 12.89 5.62
CA LEU A 61 8.36 11.46 5.97
C LEU A 61 9.60 10.71 5.51
N LEU A 62 10.19 11.12 4.39
CA LEU A 62 11.40 10.49 3.84
C LEU A 62 12.68 10.87 4.61
N GLN A 63 12.63 11.93 5.41
CA GLN A 63 13.72 12.35 6.30
C GLN A 63 13.65 11.70 7.69
N ASP A 64 12.53 11.07 8.03
CA ASP A 64 12.34 10.36 9.29
C ASP A 64 12.61 8.84 9.08
N PRO A 65 13.67 8.28 9.67
CA PRO A 65 14.02 6.87 9.50
C PRO A 65 12.90 5.90 9.92
N VAL A 66 12.14 6.23 10.96
CA VAL A 66 11.04 5.39 11.45
C VAL A 66 9.89 5.41 10.46
N ALA A 67 9.53 6.59 9.96
CA ALA A 67 8.51 6.72 8.91
C ALA A 67 8.93 5.98 7.62
N VAL A 68 10.20 6.08 7.22
CA VAL A 68 10.73 5.32 6.07
C VAL A 68 10.62 3.81 6.30
N MET A 69 10.91 3.32 7.50
CA MET A 69 10.76 1.91 7.83
C MET A 69 9.31 1.43 7.68
N ASP A 70 8.35 2.21 8.15
CA ASP A 70 6.92 1.89 8.05
C ASP A 70 6.42 1.92 6.60
N ILE A 71 6.83 2.94 5.82
CA ILE A 71 6.49 3.03 4.40
C ILE A 71 7.06 1.83 3.64
N LYS A 72 8.33 1.46 3.88
CA LYS A 72 8.94 0.27 3.27
C LYS A 72 8.24 -1.01 3.71
N ALA A 73 7.81 -1.11 4.95
CA ALA A 73 7.03 -2.25 5.44
C ALA A 73 5.67 -2.32 4.73
N GLY A 74 4.98 -1.19 4.56
CA GLY A 74 3.73 -1.11 3.80
C GLY A 74 3.90 -1.52 2.33
N ILE A 75 4.97 -1.10 1.67
CA ILE A 75 5.27 -1.50 0.29
C ILE A 75 5.52 -3.01 0.21
N ARG A 76 6.31 -3.58 1.14
CA ARG A 76 6.49 -5.03 1.22
C ARG A 76 5.17 -5.75 1.46
N TYR A 77 4.29 -5.19 2.30
CA TYR A 77 2.96 -5.71 2.53
C TYR A 77 2.13 -5.75 1.25
N VAL A 78 2.14 -4.69 0.44
CA VAL A 78 1.53 -4.67 -0.89
C VAL A 78 2.09 -5.78 -1.77
N LEU A 79 3.42 -5.91 -1.87
CA LEU A 79 4.07 -6.95 -2.69
C LEU A 79 3.66 -8.37 -2.30
N MET A 80 3.45 -8.65 -1.01
CA MET A 80 2.97 -9.95 -0.54
C MET A 80 1.55 -10.30 -1.01
N HIS A 81 0.77 -9.32 -1.49
CA HIS A 81 -0.57 -9.55 -2.06
C HIS A 81 -0.55 -9.80 -3.57
N GLU A 82 0.63 -9.83 -4.20
CA GLU A 82 0.74 -10.27 -5.59
C GLU A 82 0.29 -11.73 -5.71
N GLN A 83 -0.57 -11.98 -6.69
CA GLN A 83 -1.15 -13.29 -6.95
C GLN A 83 -1.14 -13.59 -8.45
N ASP A 84 -1.28 -14.87 -8.78
CA ASP A 84 -1.51 -15.30 -10.15
C ASP A 84 -2.92 -14.89 -10.60
N VAL A 85 -3.06 -14.58 -11.89
CA VAL A 85 -4.38 -14.49 -12.52
C VAL A 85 -5.01 -15.89 -12.57
N PRO A 86 -6.27 -16.08 -12.12
CA PRO A 86 -6.98 -17.35 -12.21
C PRO A 86 -6.88 -17.99 -13.61
N GLY A 87 -6.45 -19.25 -13.67
CA GLY A 87 -6.23 -19.98 -14.92
C GLY A 87 -4.84 -19.81 -15.54
N SER A 88 -3.95 -19.01 -14.95
CA SER A 88 -2.55 -18.88 -15.39
C SER A 88 -1.66 -19.94 -14.71
N PRO A 89 -0.49 -20.27 -15.30
CA PRO A 89 0.50 -21.13 -14.65
C PRO A 89 0.91 -20.59 -13.27
N PRO A 90 1.22 -21.47 -12.28
CA PRO A 90 1.71 -21.04 -10.98
C PRO A 90 2.96 -20.16 -11.08
N GLY A 91 2.97 -19.03 -10.38
CA GLY A 91 4.09 -18.09 -10.36
C GLY A 91 4.13 -17.12 -11.54
N SER A 92 3.02 -16.98 -12.28
CA SER A 92 2.88 -15.94 -13.31
C SER A 92 2.83 -14.53 -12.71
N GLY A 93 2.32 -14.40 -11.49
CA GLY A 93 2.22 -13.15 -10.73
C GLY A 93 1.44 -12.06 -11.45
N GLY A 94 1.73 -10.82 -11.07
CA GLY A 94 1.26 -9.63 -11.77
C GLY A 94 -0.17 -9.20 -11.46
N HIS A 95 -0.93 -9.94 -10.66
CA HIS A 95 -2.28 -9.54 -10.25
C HIS A 95 -2.31 -9.13 -8.78
N TYR A 96 -3.14 -8.14 -8.46
CA TYR A 96 -3.34 -7.65 -7.09
C TYR A 96 -4.84 -7.61 -6.78
N PRO A 97 -5.27 -8.09 -5.59
CA PRO A 97 -6.66 -8.07 -5.18
C PRO A 97 -7.15 -6.65 -4.89
N THR A 98 -8.47 -6.51 -4.73
CA THR A 98 -9.12 -5.23 -4.39
C THR A 98 -8.87 -4.80 -2.94
N GLN A 99 -8.81 -5.77 -2.02
CA GLN A 99 -8.77 -5.57 -0.57
C GLN A 99 -7.55 -6.25 0.06
N MET A 100 -7.13 -5.75 1.21
CA MET A 100 -6.08 -6.31 2.06
C MET A 100 -6.60 -7.51 2.86
N GLY A 101 -5.69 -8.44 3.18
CA GLY A 101 -5.97 -9.58 4.05
C GLY A 101 -6.76 -10.71 3.38
N GLN A 102 -7.08 -11.74 4.18
CA GLN A 102 -7.76 -12.96 3.71
C GLN A 102 -9.27 -12.79 3.54
N LEU A 103 -9.81 -11.57 3.69
CA LEU A 103 -11.22 -11.27 3.44
C LEU A 103 -11.46 -11.32 1.92
N LYS A 104 -11.41 -12.53 1.36
CA LYS A 104 -11.80 -12.94 0.00
C LYS A 104 -13.31 -12.81 -0.18
N ARG A 105 -13.94 -11.80 0.42
CA ARG A 105 -15.38 -11.56 0.35
C ARG A 105 -15.64 -10.41 -0.60
N SER A 106 -15.35 -10.62 -1.88
CA SER A 106 -16.31 -10.44 -2.97
C SER A 106 -15.64 -10.38 -4.35
N SER A 107 -15.88 -11.46 -5.09
CA SER A 107 -15.63 -11.67 -6.52
C SER A 107 -14.20 -12.00 -6.93
N ASP A 108 -14.07 -13.21 -7.49
CA ASP A 108 -12.99 -13.74 -8.32
C ASP A 108 -12.71 -12.92 -9.60
N ARG A 109 -12.97 -11.60 -9.56
CA ARG A 109 -12.82 -10.72 -10.71
C ARG A 109 -11.42 -10.16 -10.73
N VAL A 110 -10.68 -10.60 -11.73
CA VAL A 110 -9.41 -10.01 -12.13
C VAL A 110 -9.66 -8.59 -12.59
N LEU A 111 -9.28 -7.63 -11.76
CA LEU A 111 -9.30 -6.22 -12.13
C LEU A 111 -7.92 -5.78 -12.59
N VAL A 112 -7.89 -5.18 -13.78
CA VAL A 112 -6.70 -4.58 -14.38
C VAL A 112 -6.98 -3.09 -14.58
N HIS A 113 -7.26 -2.39 -13.49
CA HIS A 113 -7.61 -0.97 -13.51
C HIS A 113 -6.68 -0.16 -12.60
N TRP A 114 -6.59 1.15 -12.85
CA TRP A 114 -5.85 2.05 -11.97
C TRP A 114 -6.39 2.04 -10.54
N CYS A 115 -7.72 2.08 -10.37
CA CYS A 115 -8.34 2.11 -9.05
C CYS A 115 -8.08 0.83 -8.24
N HIS A 116 -8.10 -0.33 -8.90
CA HIS A 116 -7.92 -1.65 -8.29
C HIS A 116 -7.16 -2.58 -9.23
N GLY A 117 -6.01 -3.08 -8.77
CA GLY A 117 -5.18 -4.05 -9.49
C GLY A 117 -3.81 -3.51 -9.92
N ALA A 118 -3.16 -4.25 -10.80
CA ALA A 118 -1.78 -4.03 -11.21
C ALA A 118 -1.49 -2.62 -11.76
N PRO A 119 -2.36 -1.98 -12.57
CA PRO A 119 -2.08 -0.63 -13.05
C PRO A 119 -1.97 0.40 -11.92
N GLY A 120 -2.68 0.23 -10.80
CA GLY A 120 -2.49 1.06 -9.61
C GLY A 120 -1.20 0.73 -8.86
N ALA A 121 -0.87 -0.55 -8.76
CA ALA A 121 0.36 -1.02 -8.11
C ALA A 121 1.63 -0.46 -8.78
N VAL A 122 1.68 -0.44 -10.11
CA VAL A 122 2.84 0.04 -10.87
C VAL A 122 3.22 1.48 -10.48
N PHE A 123 2.27 2.38 -10.26
CA PHE A 123 2.56 3.76 -9.84
C PHE A 123 3.29 3.80 -8.50
N LEU A 124 2.83 3.01 -7.52
CA LEU A 124 3.51 2.88 -6.24
C LEU A 124 4.91 2.30 -6.41
N LEU A 125 5.04 1.19 -7.15
CA LEU A 125 6.31 0.46 -7.27
C LEU A 125 7.36 1.27 -8.02
N CYS A 126 6.99 1.96 -9.10
CA CYS A 126 7.90 2.87 -9.80
C CYS A 126 8.37 3.99 -8.87
N LYS A 127 7.45 4.63 -8.13
CA LYS A 127 7.84 5.70 -7.22
C LYS A 127 8.72 5.20 -6.08
N ALA A 128 8.43 4.01 -5.55
CA ALA A 128 9.26 3.38 -4.53
C ALA A 128 10.67 3.08 -5.06
N HIS A 129 10.79 2.64 -6.31
CA HIS A 129 12.08 2.43 -6.95
C HIS A 129 12.85 3.74 -7.14
N GLU A 130 12.19 4.83 -7.55
CA GLU A 130 12.85 6.15 -7.62
C GLU A 130 13.40 6.61 -6.27
N VAL A 131 12.63 6.42 -5.19
CA VAL A 131 12.99 6.91 -3.85
C VAL A 131 14.00 6.00 -3.14
N PHE A 132 13.90 4.68 -3.32
CA PHE A 132 14.69 3.70 -2.55
C PHE A 132 15.63 2.81 -3.38
N GLY A 133 15.43 2.73 -4.71
CA GLY A 133 16.20 1.88 -5.61
C GLY A 133 17.55 2.48 -6.03
N GLY A 134 17.77 3.77 -5.79
CA GLY A 134 19.02 4.46 -6.07
C GLY A 134 20.10 4.18 -5.01
N GLY A 135 20.88 3.13 -5.21
CA GLY A 135 22.19 3.01 -4.58
C GLY A 135 23.14 4.08 -5.15
N GLY A 136 23.39 5.14 -4.38
CA GLY A 136 24.52 6.06 -4.59
C GLY A 136 24.23 7.29 -5.46
N LYS A 137 23.83 8.38 -4.81
CA LYS A 137 24.45 9.73 -4.88
C LYS A 137 23.50 10.74 -4.24
N GLY A 138 23.84 11.22 -3.04
CA GLY A 138 23.28 12.47 -2.50
C GLY A 138 22.44 12.36 -1.23
N ALA A 139 22.76 11.46 -0.31
CA ALA A 139 22.53 11.68 1.12
C ALA A 139 23.88 11.91 1.79
#